data_AF-A0A7S1C429-F1
#
_entry.id   AF-A0A7S1C429-F1
#
_cell.length_a   1.000
_cell.length_b   1.000
_cell.length_c   1.000
_cell.angle_alpha   90.00
_cell.angle_beta   90.00
_cell.angle_gamma   90.00
#
_symmetry.space_group_name_H-M   'P 1'
#
loop_
_entity.id
_entity.type
_entity.pdbx_description
1 polymer ?
#
loop_
_entity_poly.entity_id
_entity_poly.type
_entity_poly.pdbx_seq_one_letter_code
_entity_poly.pdbx_strand_id
1 'polypeptide(L)'
;GGLVHYVTWPGSSRLLVSDPAALKHILLTNQRNFPRPRQQMSLLRKVVGANSLLATEGDTHRAARQRLNPHFRFANVSLVFPIFVETAHRLVDRWSKLIDADAAGGGAAIIDVHPELSHFTLDVIGLSGFGYDFDALASAGNPVTDAVNSLLTPLSLFVLLRSAIPALNALPLASLRKEKEARATVRGTVAKIVRKRMEQASEPVEK
;
A
#
# COMPACT_ATOMS: atom_id res chain seq x y z
N GLY A 1 -4.41 -31.94 14.79
CA GLY A 1 -3.86 -30.72 14.15
C GLY A 1 -4.80 -30.30 13.05
N GLY A 2 -5.16 -29.02 12.99
CA GLY A 2 -6.09 -28.50 11.99
C GLY A 2 -5.44 -28.39 10.61
N LEU A 3 -5.69 -29.40 9.78
CA LEU A 3 -5.29 -29.47 8.38
C LEU A 3 -6.54 -29.81 7.58
N VAL A 4 -6.99 -28.89 6.73
CA VAL A 4 -8.16 -29.11 5.88
C VAL A 4 -7.72 -29.06 4.42
N HIS A 5 -7.90 -30.17 3.73
CA HIS A 5 -7.73 -30.24 2.29
C HIS A 5 -9.02 -29.83 1.60
N TYR A 6 -8.92 -28.98 0.58
CA TYR A 6 -10.06 -28.58 -0.23
C TYR A 6 -9.61 -28.33 -1.68
N VAL A 7 -10.57 -28.42 -2.60
CA VAL A 7 -10.32 -28.21 -4.02
C VAL A 7 -11.01 -26.91 -4.43
N THR A 8 -10.22 -25.99 -4.98
CA THR A 8 -10.72 -24.74 -5.56
C THR A 8 -10.99 -24.92 -7.04
N TRP A 9 -12.03 -24.27 -7.56
CA TRP A 9 -12.24 -24.17 -9.01
C TRP A 9 -11.06 -23.37 -9.62
N PRO A 10 -10.32 -23.87 -10.64
CA PRO A 10 -10.65 -24.95 -11.59
C PRO A 10 -9.93 -26.30 -11.31
N GLY A 11 -10.11 -26.88 -10.12
CA GLY A 11 -9.52 -28.18 -9.73
C GLY A 11 -8.19 -28.10 -8.99
N SER A 12 -7.76 -26.91 -8.55
CA SER A 12 -6.52 -26.75 -7.79
C SER A 12 -6.71 -27.16 -6.33
N SER A 13 -5.94 -28.15 -5.89
CA SER A 13 -5.88 -28.56 -4.49
C SER A 13 -5.22 -27.48 -3.60
N ARG A 14 -5.81 -27.25 -2.43
CA ARG A 14 -5.33 -26.35 -1.39
C ARG A 14 -5.36 -27.06 -0.04
N LEU A 15 -4.45 -26.64 0.84
CA LEU A 15 -4.36 -27.11 2.21
C LEU A 15 -4.46 -25.88 3.11
N LEU A 16 -5.53 -25.82 3.92
CA LEU A 16 -5.66 -24.86 5.00
C LEU A 16 -4.95 -25.42 6.23
N VAL A 17 -3.95 -24.70 6.71
CA VAL A 17 -3.13 -25.09 7.86
C VAL A 17 -3.47 -24.15 9.01
N SER A 18 -4.04 -24.68 10.09
CA SER A 18 -4.29 -23.94 11.34
C SER A 18 -3.51 -24.49 12.54
N ASP A 19 -2.80 -25.60 12.36
CA ASP A 19 -1.91 -26.15 13.38
C ASP A 19 -0.64 -25.28 13.57
N PRO A 20 -0.34 -24.77 14.79
CA PRO A 20 0.81 -23.90 15.02
C PRO A 20 2.17 -24.54 14.72
N ALA A 21 2.33 -25.84 14.97
CA ALA A 21 3.58 -26.54 14.69
C ALA A 21 3.80 -26.68 13.18
N ALA A 22 2.76 -27.01 12.42
CA ALA A 22 2.78 -27.00 10.97
C ALA A 22 3.05 -25.60 10.40
N LEU A 23 2.43 -24.55 10.95
CA LEU A 23 2.70 -23.17 10.54
C LEU A 23 4.15 -22.77 10.79
N LYS A 24 4.74 -23.12 11.95
CA LYS A 24 6.17 -22.91 12.23
C LYS A 24 7.07 -23.66 11.24
N HIS A 25 6.71 -24.89 10.88
CA HIS A 25 7.43 -25.65 9.87
C HIS A 25 7.41 -24.94 8.52
N ILE A 26 6.24 -24.51 8.05
CA ILE A 26 6.04 -23.88 6.74
C ILE A 26 6.65 -22.48 6.69
N LEU A 27 6.39 -21.62 7.68
CA LEU A 27 6.72 -20.19 7.62
C LEU A 27 8.14 -19.86 8.08
N LEU A 28 8.75 -20.71 8.91
CA LEU A 28 10.06 -20.42 9.52
C LEU A 28 11.10 -21.46 9.16
N THR A 29 10.84 -22.73 9.49
CA THR A 29 11.87 -23.79 9.49
C THR A 29 12.17 -24.27 8.07
N ASN A 30 11.16 -24.39 7.23
CA ASN A 30 11.23 -24.99 5.90
C ASN A 30 10.71 -24.05 4.79
N GLN A 31 10.70 -22.74 5.03
CA GLN A 31 10.12 -21.72 4.15
C GLN A 31 10.57 -21.79 2.68
N ARG A 32 11.80 -22.25 2.40
CA ARG A 32 12.34 -22.36 1.04
C ARG A 32 11.56 -23.35 0.17
N ASN A 33 10.94 -24.35 0.79
CA ASN A 33 10.14 -25.37 0.10
C ASN A 33 8.66 -24.96 -0.08
N PHE A 34 8.26 -23.80 0.47
CA PHE A 34 6.90 -23.28 0.40
C PHE A 34 6.87 -21.87 -0.25
N PRO A 35 7.21 -21.76 -1.55
CA PRO A 35 7.15 -20.48 -2.25
C PRO A 35 5.70 -19.99 -2.37
N ARG A 36 5.52 -18.67 -2.48
CA ARG A 36 4.18 -18.10 -2.64
C ARG A 36 3.56 -18.52 -3.97
N PRO A 37 2.23 -18.68 -4.05
CA PRO A 37 1.57 -19.05 -5.29
C PRO A 37 1.87 -18.08 -6.44
N ARG A 38 2.23 -18.63 -7.61
CA ARG A 38 2.57 -17.84 -8.82
C ARG A 38 1.49 -16.83 -9.22
N GLN A 39 0.22 -17.19 -9.06
CA GLN A 39 -0.92 -16.31 -9.37
C GLN A 39 -0.93 -15.07 -8.47
N GLN A 40 -0.71 -15.26 -7.16
CA GLN A 40 -0.62 -14.16 -6.20
C GLN A 40 0.59 -13.25 -6.50
N MET A 41 1.73 -13.85 -6.83
CA MET A 41 2.92 -13.09 -7.25
C MET A 41 2.69 -12.31 -8.53
N SER A 42 2.04 -12.90 -9.54
CA SER A 42 1.71 -12.21 -10.80
C SER A 42 0.84 -10.97 -10.56
N LEU A 43 -0.17 -11.09 -9.69
CA LEU A 43 -1.02 -9.97 -9.28
C LEU A 43 -0.21 -8.86 -8.59
N LEU A 44 0.62 -9.22 -7.61
CA LEU A 44 1.48 -8.26 -6.91
C LEU A 44 2.43 -7.54 -7.86
N ARG A 45 3.10 -8.25 -8.78
CA ARG A 45 4.00 -7.64 -9.78
C ARG A 45 3.30 -6.61 -10.66
N LYS A 46 2.01 -6.80 -10.98
CA LYS A 46 1.24 -5.82 -11.75
C LYS A 46 0.98 -4.55 -10.95
N VAL A 47 0.73 -4.66 -9.65
CA VAL A 47 0.40 -3.51 -8.78
C VAL A 47 1.67 -2.74 -8.42
N VAL A 48 2.66 -3.41 -7.83
CA VAL A 48 3.83 -2.77 -7.21
C VAL A 48 5.11 -2.89 -8.04
N GLY A 49 5.09 -3.61 -9.15
CA GLY A 49 6.23 -3.83 -10.02
C GLY A 49 7.00 -5.12 -9.73
N ALA A 50 7.68 -5.65 -10.74
CA ALA A 50 8.36 -6.94 -10.69
C ALA A 50 9.53 -7.01 -9.71
N ASN A 51 10.25 -5.89 -9.55
CA ASN A 51 11.44 -5.79 -8.69
C ASN A 51 11.10 -5.25 -7.29
N SER A 52 9.82 -5.16 -6.95
CA SER A 52 9.40 -4.67 -5.64
C SER A 52 9.68 -5.69 -4.54
N LEU A 53 9.83 -5.20 -3.31
CA LEU A 53 10.00 -6.07 -2.14
C LEU A 53 8.83 -7.05 -1.97
N LEU A 54 7.60 -6.63 -2.28
CA LEU A 54 6.42 -7.47 -2.11
C LEU A 54 6.28 -8.57 -3.18
N ALA A 55 6.98 -8.43 -4.31
CA ALA A 55 6.82 -9.30 -5.48
C ALA A 55 8.09 -10.12 -5.82
N THR A 56 9.09 -10.06 -4.94
CA THR A 56 10.35 -10.81 -5.01
C THR A 56 10.40 -11.87 -3.89
N GLU A 57 11.18 -12.94 -4.11
CA GLU A 57 11.33 -14.05 -3.15
C GLU A 57 12.79 -14.51 -3.04
N GLY A 58 13.08 -15.38 -2.07
CA GLY A 58 14.40 -15.98 -1.90
C GLY A 58 15.48 -14.95 -1.58
N ASP A 59 16.65 -15.11 -2.19
CA ASP A 59 17.82 -14.29 -1.88
C ASP A 59 17.67 -12.84 -2.36
N THR A 60 16.91 -12.59 -3.44
CA THR A 60 16.60 -11.22 -3.89
C THR A 60 15.79 -10.45 -2.85
N HIS A 61 14.73 -11.08 -2.32
CA HIS A 61 13.92 -10.53 -1.24
C HIS A 61 14.75 -10.34 0.05
N ARG A 62 15.57 -11.34 0.41
CA ARG A 62 16.48 -11.26 1.57
C ARG A 62 17.43 -10.07 1.46
N ALA A 63 18.10 -9.90 0.32
CA ALA A 63 19.02 -8.79 0.09
C ALA A 63 18.32 -7.43 0.14
N ALA A 64 17.11 -7.31 -0.44
CA ALA A 64 16.31 -6.09 -0.36
C ALA A 64 15.90 -5.77 1.09
N ARG A 65 15.45 -6.76 1.87
CA ARG A 65 15.15 -6.58 3.30
C ARG A 65 16.37 -6.17 4.12
N GLN A 66 17.52 -6.76 3.84
CA GLN A 66 18.75 -6.44 4.57
C GLN A 66 19.14 -4.97 4.40
N ARG A 67 18.92 -4.40 3.21
CA ARG A 67 19.15 -2.96 2.95
C ARG A 67 18.11 -2.06 3.62
N LEU A 68 16.84 -2.48 3.66
CA LEU A 68 15.73 -1.67 4.18
C LEU A 68 15.57 -1.72 5.70
N ASN A 69 15.75 -2.89 6.32
CA ASN A 69 15.49 -3.11 7.75
C ASN A 69 16.19 -2.10 8.69
N PRO A 70 17.42 -1.61 8.45
CA PRO A 70 18.06 -0.61 9.30
C PRO A 70 17.23 0.68 9.48
N HIS A 71 16.48 1.11 8.46
CA HIS A 71 15.63 2.30 8.52
C HIS A 71 14.41 2.11 9.44
N PHE A 72 14.01 0.87 9.71
CA PHE A 72 12.89 0.53 10.57
C PHE A 72 13.32 0.12 11.99
N ARG A 73 14.55 0.43 12.39
CA ARG A 73 14.99 0.27 13.79
C ARG A 73 14.32 1.33 14.66
N PHE A 74 14.05 0.99 15.92
CA PHE A 74 13.37 1.87 16.87
C PHE A 74 13.95 3.30 16.89
N ALA A 75 15.28 3.43 16.96
CA ALA A 75 15.95 4.73 16.98
C ALA A 75 15.67 5.60 15.74
N ASN A 76 15.41 5.00 14.58
CA ASN A 76 15.06 5.71 13.35
C ASN A 76 13.54 5.98 13.28
N VAL A 77 12.72 5.04 13.73
CA VAL A 77 11.26 5.20 13.79
C VAL A 77 10.86 6.28 14.81
N SER A 78 11.58 6.42 15.92
CA SER A 78 11.31 7.47 16.90
C SER A 78 11.51 8.88 16.33
N LEU A 79 12.37 9.06 15.32
CA LEU A 79 12.59 10.35 14.67
C LEU A 79 11.38 10.83 13.87
N VAL A 80 10.56 9.91 13.38
CA VAL A 80 9.35 10.26 12.62
C VAL A 80 8.13 10.45 13.52
N PHE A 81 8.21 10.13 14.82
CA PHE A 81 7.09 10.27 15.76
C PHE A 81 6.46 11.67 15.79
N PRO A 82 7.23 12.79 15.75
CA PRO A 82 6.64 14.13 15.68
C PRO A 82 5.73 14.33 14.47
N ILE A 83 6.05 13.70 13.33
CA ILE A 83 5.23 13.74 12.11
C ILE A 83 3.87 13.09 12.37
N PHE A 84 3.83 11.93 13.04
CA PHE A 84 2.58 11.27 13.40
C PHE A 84 1.70 12.16 14.29
N VAL A 85 2.30 12.82 15.29
CA VAL A 85 1.58 13.71 16.20
C VAL A 85 1.03 14.92 15.45
N GLU A 86 1.83 15.56 14.60
CA GLU A 86 1.38 16.70 13.80
C GLU A 86 0.25 16.33 12.85
N THR A 87 0.37 15.22 12.10
CA THR A 87 -0.71 14.76 11.22
C THR A 87 -1.96 14.35 12.01
N ALA A 88 -1.81 13.84 13.24
CA ALA A 88 -2.94 13.49 14.09
C ALA A 88 -3.70 14.74 14.55
N HIS A 89 -3.00 15.83 14.88
CA HIS A 89 -3.64 17.12 15.14
C HIS A 89 -4.39 17.64 13.92
N ARG A 90 -3.82 17.53 12.71
CA ARG A 90 -4.54 17.90 11.47
C ARG A 90 -5.83 17.10 11.27
N LEU A 91 -5.84 15.82 11.62
CA LEU A 91 -7.03 14.97 11.58
C LEU A 91 -8.09 15.40 12.61
N VAL A 92 -7.66 15.68 13.85
CA VAL A 92 -8.56 16.17 14.92
C VAL A 92 -9.19 17.51 14.53
N ASP A 93 -8.39 18.44 14.01
CA ASP A 93 -8.87 19.74 13.54
C ASP A 93 -9.89 19.59 12.41
N ARG A 94 -9.64 18.66 11.48
CA ARG A 94 -10.57 18.35 10.38
C ARG A 94 -11.89 17.81 10.91
N TRP A 95 -11.87 16.83 11.82
CA TRP A 95 -13.09 16.28 12.40
C TRP A 95 -13.85 17.29 13.24
N SER A 96 -13.15 18.13 14.00
CA SER A 96 -13.77 19.21 14.78
C SER A 96 -14.54 20.17 13.87
N LYS A 97 -13.96 20.58 12.74
CA LYS A 97 -14.64 21.42 11.74
C LYS A 97 -15.88 20.77 11.13
N LEU A 98 -15.83 19.47 10.85
CA LEU A 98 -16.99 18.72 10.33
C LEU A 98 -18.11 18.67 11.37
N ILE A 99 -17.77 18.41 12.63
CA ILE A 99 -18.71 18.39 13.75
C ILE A 99 -19.36 19.76 13.95
N ASP A 100 -18.56 20.83 13.97
CA ASP A 100 -19.05 22.20 14.15
C ASP A 100 -19.99 22.62 13.00
N ALA A 101 -19.68 22.23 11.76
CA ALA A 101 -20.50 22.53 10.59
C ALA A 101 -21.89 21.88 10.66
N ASP A 102 -21.98 20.61 11.07
CA ASP A 102 -23.26 19.91 11.21
C ASP A 102 -24.03 20.37 12.45
N ALA A 103 -23.32 20.71 13.54
CA ALA A 103 -23.92 21.29 14.74
C ALA A 103 -24.58 22.65 14.48
N ALA A 104 -23.98 23.48 13.61
CA ALA A 104 -24.59 24.74 13.15
C ALA A 104 -25.91 24.51 12.39
N GLY A 105 -26.09 23.34 11.78
CA GLY A 105 -27.35 22.89 11.17
C GLY A 105 -28.32 22.21 12.13
N GLY A 106 -28.01 22.12 13.43
CA GLY A 106 -28.80 21.41 14.44
C GLY A 106 -28.72 19.88 14.37
N GLY A 107 -27.74 19.34 13.63
CA GLY A 107 -27.54 17.91 13.41
C GLY A 107 -26.40 17.31 14.23
N ALA A 108 -26.20 16.00 14.07
CA ALA A 108 -25.03 15.28 14.55
C ALA A 108 -24.18 14.84 13.36
N ALA A 109 -22.86 15.04 13.45
CA ALA A 109 -21.95 14.65 12.38
C ALA A 109 -21.78 13.13 12.28
N ILE A 110 -21.91 12.62 11.06
CA ILE A 110 -21.61 11.22 10.72
C ILE A 110 -20.33 11.22 9.88
N ILE A 111 -19.26 10.68 10.44
CA ILE A 111 -17.94 10.66 9.79
C ILE A 111 -17.61 9.22 9.38
N ASP A 112 -17.35 9.01 8.09
CA ASP A 112 -16.75 7.76 7.61
C ASP A 112 -15.24 7.76 7.92
N VAL A 113 -14.86 6.94 8.90
CA VAL A 113 -13.50 6.89 9.42
C VAL A 113 -12.53 6.21 8.43
N HIS A 114 -13.02 5.36 7.53
CA HIS A 114 -12.15 4.64 6.60
C HIS A 114 -11.36 5.54 5.63
N PRO A 115 -11.99 6.44 4.85
CA PRO A 115 -11.27 7.35 3.96
C PRO A 115 -10.39 8.33 4.75
N GLU A 116 -10.87 8.80 5.91
CA GLU A 116 -10.13 9.72 6.77
C GLU A 116 -8.80 9.11 7.28
N LEU A 117 -8.83 7.86 7.76
CA LEU A 117 -7.61 7.15 8.16
C LEU A 117 -6.71 6.80 6.97
N SER A 118 -7.29 6.57 5.79
CA SER A 118 -6.52 6.32 4.58
C SER A 118 -5.73 7.56 4.16
N HIS A 119 -6.37 8.74 4.22
CA HIS A 119 -5.72 10.03 3.96
C HIS A 119 -4.66 10.35 5.01
N PHE A 120 -4.98 10.20 6.29
CA PHE A 120 -4.01 10.35 7.39
C PHE A 120 -2.78 9.47 7.18
N THR A 121 -2.97 8.19 6.85
CA THR A 121 -1.86 7.25 6.63
C THR A 121 -1.01 7.66 5.41
N LEU A 122 -1.65 8.14 4.35
CA LEU A 122 -0.95 8.61 3.16
C LEU A 122 -0.08 9.84 3.46
N ASP A 123 -0.60 10.80 4.21
CA ASP A 123 0.15 12.00 4.62
C ASP A 123 1.33 11.65 5.53
N VAL A 124 1.12 10.76 6.51
CA VAL A 124 2.20 10.26 7.38
C VAL A 124 3.29 9.59 6.56
N ILE A 125 2.95 8.69 5.62
CA ILE A 125 3.93 8.02 4.75
C ILE A 125 4.62 9.01 3.83
N GLY A 126 3.88 9.97 3.28
CA GLY A 126 4.42 11.07 2.48
C GLY A 126 5.48 11.85 3.21
N LEU A 127 5.15 12.36 4.40
CA LEU A 127 6.03 13.19 5.20
C LEU A 127 7.20 12.39 5.78
N SER A 128 6.96 11.20 6.33
CA SER A 128 8.00 10.41 6.99
C SER A 128 8.93 9.67 6.02
N GLY A 129 8.38 9.10 4.95
CA GLY A 129 9.13 8.27 4.00
C GLY A 129 9.71 9.05 2.83
N PHE A 130 9.01 10.09 2.37
CA PHE A 130 9.36 10.85 1.17
C PHE A 130 9.68 12.33 1.48
N GLY A 131 9.31 12.81 2.67
CA GLY A 131 9.19 14.24 3.03
C GLY A 131 8.46 15.03 1.96
N TYR A 132 7.34 14.46 1.52
CA TYR A 132 6.41 15.06 0.58
C TYR A 132 5.04 15.10 1.25
N ASP A 133 4.48 16.30 1.39
CA ASP A 133 3.11 16.45 1.89
C ASP A 133 2.13 16.19 0.75
N PHE A 134 1.33 15.13 0.85
CA PHE A 134 0.28 14.85 -0.13
C PHE A 134 -0.95 15.72 0.11
N ASP A 135 -1.04 16.37 1.26
CA ASP A 135 -2.18 17.17 1.70
C ASP A 135 -3.51 16.41 1.52
N ALA A 136 -3.50 15.10 1.76
CA ALA A 136 -4.63 14.21 1.53
C ALA A 136 -5.78 14.53 2.49
N LEU A 137 -5.48 14.99 3.70
CA LEU A 137 -6.49 15.40 4.68
C LEU A 137 -7.16 16.74 4.35
N ALA A 138 -6.45 17.73 3.80
CA ALA A 138 -7.08 19.03 3.51
C ALA A 138 -7.73 19.06 2.12
N SER A 139 -7.10 18.43 1.13
CA SER A 139 -7.53 18.44 -0.27
C SER A 139 -8.19 17.12 -0.65
N ALA A 140 -9.46 16.94 -0.24
CA ALA A 140 -10.28 15.84 -0.75
C ALA A 140 -10.37 15.94 -2.28
N GLY A 141 -9.82 14.94 -3.00
CA GLY A 141 -9.74 14.93 -4.47
C GLY A 141 -8.36 15.24 -5.06
N ASN A 142 -7.27 15.16 -4.29
CA ASN A 142 -5.92 15.18 -4.88
C ASN A 142 -5.78 13.99 -5.86
N PRO A 143 -5.43 14.23 -7.14
CA PRO A 143 -5.28 13.18 -8.15
C PRO A 143 -4.36 12.04 -7.73
N VAL A 144 -3.36 12.32 -6.88
CA VAL A 144 -2.43 11.29 -6.37
C VAL A 144 -3.09 10.43 -5.31
N THR A 145 -3.85 11.02 -4.39
CA THR A 145 -4.59 10.29 -3.34
C THR A 145 -5.63 9.37 -3.97
N ASP A 146 -6.39 9.86 -4.94
CA ASP A 146 -7.35 9.05 -5.69
C ASP A 146 -6.68 7.94 -6.50
N ALA A 147 -5.51 8.24 -7.09
CA ALA A 147 -4.73 7.25 -7.81
C ALA A 147 -4.19 6.16 -6.88
N VAL A 148 -3.71 6.50 -5.67
CA VAL A 148 -3.27 5.52 -4.67
C VAL A 148 -4.44 4.66 -4.20
N ASN A 149 -5.56 5.27 -3.82
CA ASN A 149 -6.75 4.56 -3.36
C ASN A 149 -7.32 3.61 -4.44
N SER A 150 -7.35 4.05 -5.70
CA SER A 150 -7.81 3.19 -6.81
C SER A 150 -6.86 2.03 -7.13
N LEU A 151 -5.56 2.14 -6.80
CA LEU A 151 -4.62 1.03 -6.97
C LEU A 151 -4.65 0.02 -5.81
N LEU A 152 -5.08 0.46 -4.63
CA LEU A 152 -5.28 -0.37 -3.44
C LEU A 152 -6.67 -1.03 -3.41
N THR A 153 -7.43 -0.96 -4.51
CA THR A 153 -8.78 -1.55 -4.61
C THR A 153 -8.78 -3.02 -4.15
N PRO A 154 -9.73 -3.42 -3.29
CA PRO A 154 -9.82 -4.78 -2.79
C PRO A 154 -9.91 -5.82 -3.91
N LEU A 155 -9.50 -7.06 -3.57
CA LEU A 155 -9.55 -8.23 -4.46
C LEU A 155 -11.00 -8.52 -4.89
N SER A 156 -11.43 -7.89 -5.98
CA SER A 156 -12.74 -8.11 -6.57
C SER A 156 -12.72 -9.32 -7.51
N LEU A 157 -13.90 -9.90 -7.76
CA LEU A 157 -14.06 -10.99 -8.73
C LEU A 157 -13.51 -10.60 -10.12
N PHE A 158 -13.64 -9.33 -10.50
CA PHE A 158 -13.09 -8.79 -11.74
C PHE A 158 -11.55 -8.89 -11.80
N VAL A 159 -10.86 -8.59 -10.70
CA VAL A 159 -9.39 -8.73 -10.61
C VAL A 159 -8.97 -10.21 -10.72
N LEU A 160 -9.73 -11.12 -10.11
CA LEU A 160 -9.48 -12.56 -10.20
C LEU A 160 -9.71 -13.09 -11.62
N LEU A 161 -10.82 -12.74 -12.26
CA LEU A 161 -11.14 -13.11 -13.65
C LEU A 161 -10.06 -12.62 -14.62
N ARG A 162 -9.60 -11.38 -14.47
CA ARG A 162 -8.51 -10.80 -15.26
C ARG A 162 -7.17 -11.52 -15.06
N SER A 163 -6.96 -12.11 -13.88
CA SER A 163 -5.79 -12.94 -13.61
C SER A 163 -5.88 -14.30 -14.28
N ALA A 164 -7.07 -14.87 -14.38
CA ALA A 164 -7.31 -16.17 -15.00
C ALA A 164 -7.35 -16.09 -16.54
N ILE A 165 -7.87 -14.98 -17.10
CA ILE A 165 -8.06 -14.78 -18.54
C ILE A 165 -7.25 -13.54 -18.97
N PRO A 166 -6.00 -13.71 -19.44
CA PRO A 166 -5.13 -12.60 -19.83
C PRO A 166 -5.73 -11.72 -20.96
N ALA A 167 -6.55 -12.31 -21.84
CA ALA A 167 -7.21 -11.60 -22.94
C ALA A 167 -8.13 -10.46 -22.47
N LEU A 168 -8.68 -10.52 -21.25
CA LEU A 168 -9.49 -9.44 -20.68
C LEU A 168 -8.71 -8.13 -20.50
N ASN A 169 -7.36 -8.19 -20.44
CA ASN A 169 -6.53 -6.99 -20.36
C ASN A 169 -6.43 -6.22 -21.69
N ALA A 170 -6.77 -6.86 -22.82
CA ALA A 170 -6.77 -6.22 -24.14
C ALA A 170 -8.09 -5.49 -24.44
N LEU A 171 -9.13 -5.72 -23.64
CA LEU A 171 -10.42 -5.07 -23.82
C LEU A 171 -10.32 -3.58 -23.45
N PRO A 172 -10.94 -2.67 -24.23
CA PRO A 172 -10.90 -1.23 -23.97
C PRO A 172 -11.88 -0.82 -22.85
N LEU A 173 -11.75 -1.41 -21.67
CA LEU A 173 -12.61 -1.12 -20.52
C LEU A 173 -12.17 0.19 -19.82
N ALA A 174 -13.15 0.99 -19.40
CA ALA A 174 -12.92 2.24 -18.66
C ALA A 174 -12.12 2.01 -17.36
N SER A 175 -12.37 0.89 -16.66
CA SER A 175 -11.64 0.50 -15.45
C SER A 175 -10.14 0.27 -15.70
N LEU A 176 -9.78 -0.31 -16.85
CA LEU A 176 -8.39 -0.57 -17.23
C LEU A 176 -7.66 0.73 -17.61
N ARG A 177 -8.36 1.67 -18.26
CA ARG A 177 -7.83 3.01 -18.54
C ARG A 177 -7.57 3.75 -17.23
N LYS A 178 -8.54 3.76 -16.31
CA LYS A 178 -8.40 4.36 -14.97
C LYS A 178 -7.25 3.74 -14.17
N GLU A 179 -7.07 2.42 -14.20
CA GLU A 179 -5.93 1.73 -13.56
C GLU A 179 -4.59 2.15 -14.18
N LYS A 180 -4.53 2.32 -15.51
CA LYS A 180 -3.31 2.76 -16.21
C LYS A 180 -2.96 4.22 -15.90
N GLU A 181 -3.96 5.10 -15.89
CA GLU A 181 -3.81 6.52 -15.54
C GLU A 181 -3.39 6.69 -14.09
N ALA A 182 -4.05 6.00 -13.14
CA ALA A 182 -3.66 6.02 -11.74
C ALA A 182 -2.21 5.58 -11.53
N ARG A 183 -1.78 4.51 -12.21
CA ARG A 183 -0.36 4.08 -12.18
C ARG A 183 0.58 5.15 -12.74
N ALA A 184 0.20 5.82 -13.81
CA ALA A 184 1.01 6.87 -14.41
C ALA A 184 1.14 8.07 -13.46
N THR A 185 0.04 8.48 -12.82
CA THR A 185 0.03 9.55 -11.82
C THR A 185 0.92 9.22 -10.63
N VAL A 186 0.75 8.04 -10.01
CA VAL A 186 1.59 7.64 -8.86
C VAL A 186 3.07 7.57 -9.24
N ARG A 187 3.43 6.92 -10.36
CA ARG A 187 4.82 6.87 -10.80
C ARG A 187 5.39 8.24 -11.12
N GLY A 188 4.59 9.11 -11.76
CA GLY A 188 4.98 10.47 -12.09
C GLY A 188 5.28 11.29 -10.84
N THR A 189 4.43 11.20 -9.82
CA THR A 189 4.65 11.89 -8.54
C THR A 189 5.88 11.36 -7.81
N VAL A 190 6.05 10.04 -7.72
CA VAL A 190 7.24 9.44 -7.11
C VAL A 190 8.52 9.87 -7.86
N ALA A 191 8.50 9.87 -9.19
CA ALA A 191 9.65 10.31 -9.99
C ALA A 191 9.99 11.79 -9.74
N LYS A 192 8.97 12.67 -9.61
CA LYS A 192 9.16 14.07 -9.23
C LYS A 192 9.80 14.21 -7.85
N ILE A 193 9.31 13.45 -6.86
CA ILE A 193 9.86 13.43 -5.50
C ILE A 193 11.33 13.01 -5.52
N VAL A 194 11.64 11.90 -6.19
CA VAL A 194 13.01 11.37 -6.30
C VAL A 194 13.92 12.40 -6.97
N ARG A 195 13.49 12.99 -8.09
CA ARG A 195 14.26 14.02 -8.78
C ARG A 195 14.56 15.22 -7.89
N LYS A 196 13.54 15.77 -7.23
CA LYS A 196 13.69 16.90 -6.31
C LYS A 196 14.70 16.59 -5.18
N ARG A 197 14.65 15.37 -4.64
CA ARG A 197 15.58 14.93 -3.59
C ARG A 197 17.01 14.75 -4.11
N MET A 198 17.18 14.25 -5.33
CA MET A 198 18.50 14.14 -5.96
C MET A 198 19.12 15.51 -6.24
N GLU A 199 18.31 16.49 -6.67
CA GLU A 199 18.73 17.87 -6.88
C GLU A 199 19.18 18.52 -5.55
N GLN A 200 18.37 18.40 -4.49
CA GLN A 200 18.71 18.89 -3.15
C GLN A 200 19.96 18.24 -2.54
N ALA A 201 20.24 16.97 -2.88
CA ALA A 201 21.44 16.27 -2.42
C ALA A 201 22.70 16.66 -3.24
N SER A 202 22.52 17.28 -4.41
CA SER A 202 23.62 17.74 -5.27
C SER A 202 24.04 19.19 -5.02
N GLU A 203 23.24 19.99 -4.30
CA GLU A 203 23.66 21.29 -3.80
C GLU A 203 24.64 21.09 -2.62
N PRO A 204 25.85 21.66 -2.66
CA PRO A 204 26.80 21.51 -1.57
C PRO A 204 26.22 22.19 -0.32
N VAL A 205 26.19 21.46 0.79
CA VAL A 205 25.84 22.00 2.10
C VAL A 205 26.87 23.07 2.44
N GLU A 206 26.51 24.35 2.26
CA GLU A 206 27.29 25.48 2.76
C GLU A 206 27.37 25.35 4.28
N LYS A 207 28.60 25.22 4.79
CA LYS A 207 28.90 25.02 6.21
C LYS A 207 28.74 26.30 7.00
#